data_AF-A0A7X5QF98-F1
#
_entry.id   AF-A0A7X5QF98-F1
#
_cell.length_a   1.000
_cell.length_b   1.000
_cell.length_c   1.000
_cell.angle_alpha   90.00
_cell.angle_beta   90.00
_cell.angle_gamma   90.00
#
_symmetry.space_group_name_H-M   'P 1'
#
loop_
_entity.id
_entity.type
_entity.pdbx_description
1 polymer ?
#
loop_
_entity_poly.entity_id
_entity_poly.type
_entity_poly.pdbx_seq_one_letter_code
_entity_poly.pdbx_strand_id
1 'polypeptide(L)'
;MLRLFFYILLFFSFNLYAETEFCIQTGGYIEMNMRGKMINDLNIKSQHIDFKKTKIELLSDVEVNDILASELARKEVEKDKLRDSPTRPKYEDYYKNYKEYNPHNLIVKFTYFDKKGKANVFIASTIVNDIECSVSFSGYLTVSREF
;
A
#
# COMPACT_ATOMS: atom_id res chain seq x y z
N MET A 1 55.66 -3.99 -14.32
CA MET A 1 54.62 -4.96 -13.90
C MET A 1 53.35 -4.18 -13.65
N LEU A 2 52.63 -3.98 -14.75
CA LEU A 2 51.40 -3.23 -14.90
C LEU A 2 50.36 -4.27 -15.32
N ARG A 3 49.15 -4.23 -14.76
CA ARG A 3 48.03 -5.18 -14.91
C ARG A 3 48.02 -6.28 -13.84
N LEU A 4 47.25 -6.04 -12.78
CA LEU A 4 46.27 -6.98 -12.19
C LEU A 4 45.87 -6.41 -10.82
N PHE A 5 44.97 -5.42 -10.74
CA PHE A 5 44.21 -5.12 -9.51
C PHE A 5 43.07 -4.13 -9.84
N PHE A 6 42.27 -4.44 -10.87
CA PHE A 6 41.11 -3.61 -11.25
C PHE A 6 39.81 -4.43 -11.40
N TYR A 7 39.61 -5.45 -10.56
CA TYR A 7 38.38 -6.26 -10.63
C TYR A 7 37.88 -6.73 -9.26
N ILE A 8 37.62 -5.80 -8.34
CA ILE A 8 36.77 -6.06 -7.18
C ILE A 8 35.88 -4.84 -6.96
N LEU A 9 34.88 -4.64 -7.82
CA LEU A 9 33.87 -3.58 -7.65
C LEU A 9 32.53 -3.90 -8.33
N LEU A 10 32.18 -5.19 -8.44
CA LEU A 10 30.85 -5.61 -8.89
C LEU A 10 30.36 -6.71 -7.94
N PHE A 11 29.08 -6.64 -7.58
CA PHE A 11 28.35 -7.44 -6.57
C PHE A 11 28.08 -6.79 -5.20
N PHE A 12 27.95 -5.46 -5.12
CA PHE A 12 26.92 -4.91 -4.22
C PHE A 12 25.58 -4.97 -4.94
N SER A 13 24.92 -6.12 -4.87
CA SER A 13 23.48 -6.18 -5.10
C SER A 13 22.85 -5.38 -3.97
N PHE A 14 22.51 -4.12 -4.23
CA PHE A 14 21.55 -3.42 -3.37
C PHE A 14 20.25 -4.20 -3.50
N ASN A 15 19.98 -5.10 -2.56
CA ASN A 15 18.63 -5.58 -2.35
C ASN A 15 17.84 -4.33 -1.93
N LEU A 16 17.17 -3.71 -2.90
CA LEU A 16 16.22 -2.64 -2.66
C LEU A 16 15.00 -3.29 -2.02
N TYR A 17 15.12 -3.58 -0.73
CA TYR A 17 13.98 -3.91 0.09
C TYR A 17 13.13 -2.64 0.21
N ALA A 18 11.85 -2.75 -0.09
CA ALA A 18 10.86 -1.78 0.33
C ALA A 18 10.77 -1.87 1.86
N GLU A 19 11.68 -1.19 2.55
CA GLU A 19 11.62 -1.04 4.00
C GLU A 19 10.24 -0.47 4.35
N THR A 20 9.56 -1.01 5.36
CA THR A 20 8.17 -0.65 5.68
C THR A 20 8.03 0.86 5.90
N GLU A 21 9.07 1.54 6.38
CA GLU A 21 9.16 2.99 6.49
C GLU A 21 9.00 3.71 5.14
N PHE A 22 9.53 3.17 4.05
CA PHE A 22 9.37 3.73 2.71
C PHE A 22 7.92 3.68 2.21
N CYS A 23 7.15 2.66 2.59
CA CYS A 23 5.75 2.55 2.18
C CYS A 23 4.84 3.50 2.98
N ILE A 24 5.18 3.79 4.23
CA ILE A 24 4.34 4.58 5.16
C ILE A 24 4.80 6.04 5.18
N GLN A 25 4.51 6.75 4.09
CA GLN A 25 4.86 8.16 3.95
C GLN A 25 3.77 8.96 3.22
N THR A 26 3.73 10.27 3.47
CA THR A 26 2.85 11.20 2.76
C THR A 26 3.23 11.25 1.29
N GLY A 27 2.26 11.15 0.38
CA GLY A 27 2.51 11.07 -1.06
C GLY A 27 2.98 9.70 -1.54
N GLY A 28 3.17 8.72 -0.66
CA GLY A 28 3.36 7.32 -1.04
C GLY A 28 2.05 6.67 -1.50
N TYR A 29 2.15 5.50 -2.14
CA TYR A 29 1.01 4.79 -2.72
C TYR A 29 -0.15 4.60 -1.74
N ILE A 30 0.15 4.18 -0.49
CA ILE A 30 -0.87 3.89 0.52
C ILE A 30 -1.64 5.17 0.87
N GLU A 31 -0.93 6.27 1.13
CA GLU A 31 -1.55 7.55 1.47
C GLU A 31 -2.33 8.14 0.29
N MET A 32 -1.82 8.03 -0.94
CA MET A 32 -2.53 8.48 -2.14
C MET A 32 -3.85 7.73 -2.35
N ASN A 33 -3.88 6.41 -2.10
CA ASN A 33 -5.10 5.62 -2.20
C ASN A 33 -6.11 5.99 -1.11
N MET A 34 -5.66 6.13 0.14
CA MET A 34 -6.52 6.55 1.25
C MET A 34 -7.09 7.96 0.96
N ARG A 35 -6.25 8.90 0.54
CA ARG A 35 -6.65 10.25 0.16
C ARG A 35 -7.69 10.25 -0.96
N GLY A 36 -7.44 9.48 -2.03
CA GLY A 36 -8.35 9.36 -3.17
C GLY A 36 -9.72 8.85 -2.74
N LYS A 37 -9.75 7.78 -1.93
CA LYS A 37 -11.00 7.25 -1.38
C LYS A 37 -11.71 8.25 -0.45
N MET A 38 -10.98 8.89 0.46
CA MET A 38 -11.56 9.92 1.33
C MET A 38 -12.22 11.06 0.52
N ILE A 39 -11.54 11.56 -0.52
CA ILE A 39 -12.06 12.63 -1.38
C ILE A 39 -13.33 12.17 -2.12
N ASN A 40 -13.27 10.99 -2.72
CA ASN A 40 -14.35 10.48 -3.58
C ASN A 40 -15.56 10.02 -2.77
N ASP A 41 -15.35 9.22 -1.73
CA ASP A 41 -16.42 8.60 -0.95
C ASP A 41 -17.11 9.60 -0.04
N LEU A 42 -16.37 10.60 0.48
CA LEU A 42 -16.89 11.56 1.47
C LEU A 42 -17.14 12.96 0.91
N ASN A 43 -16.92 13.15 -0.40
CA ASN A 43 -17.04 14.42 -1.12
C ASN A 43 -16.23 15.57 -0.47
N ILE A 44 -15.04 15.24 0.04
CA ILE A 44 -14.12 16.22 0.65
C ILE A 44 -13.29 16.86 -0.46
N LYS A 45 -13.31 18.19 -0.54
CA LYS A 45 -12.47 18.91 -1.52
C LYS A 45 -11.02 18.87 -1.07
N SER A 46 -10.12 18.43 -1.95
CA SER A 46 -8.66 18.37 -1.69
C SER A 46 -8.08 19.67 -1.12
N GLN A 47 -8.57 20.82 -1.60
CA GLN A 47 -8.16 22.16 -1.15
C GLN A 47 -8.48 22.49 0.33
N HIS A 48 -9.33 21.71 0.99
CA HIS A 48 -9.64 21.86 2.41
C HIS A 48 -8.65 21.12 3.30
N ILE A 49 -7.88 20.17 2.75
CA ILE A 49 -6.94 19.34 3.49
C ILE A 49 -5.58 20.03 3.56
N ASP A 50 -4.99 20.07 4.75
CA ASP A 50 -3.61 20.49 5.00
C ASP A 50 -2.68 19.26 4.98
N PHE A 51 -2.21 18.89 3.78
CA PHE A 51 -1.37 17.69 3.60
C PHE A 51 -0.04 17.74 4.36
N LYS A 52 0.46 18.93 4.70
CA LYS A 52 1.69 19.07 5.49
C LYS A 52 1.49 18.65 6.94
N LYS A 53 0.24 18.66 7.43
CA LYS A 53 -0.12 18.24 8.78
C LYS A 53 -0.60 16.80 8.86
N THR A 54 -0.80 16.13 7.72
CA THR A 54 -1.24 14.73 7.70
C THR A 54 -0.28 13.88 8.53
N LYS A 55 -0.85 13.07 9.43
CA LYS A 55 -0.10 12.09 10.22
C LYS A 55 -0.44 10.69 9.75
N ILE A 56 0.57 9.85 9.66
CA ILE A 56 0.45 8.44 9.29
C ILE A 56 1.13 7.63 10.38
N GLU A 57 0.43 6.65 10.93
CA GLU A 57 0.90 5.82 12.03
C GLU A 57 0.68 4.35 11.66
N LEU A 58 1.74 3.54 11.71
CA LEU A 58 1.62 2.08 11.60
C LEU A 58 1.01 1.53 12.89
N LEU A 59 -0.12 0.85 12.79
CA LEU A 59 -0.77 0.20 13.93
C LEU A 59 -0.44 -1.29 14.03
N SER A 60 -0.26 -1.95 12.89
CA SER A 60 0.02 -3.39 12.84
C SER A 60 0.72 -3.75 11.54
N ASP A 61 1.64 -4.70 11.63
CA ASP A 61 2.35 -5.30 10.51
C ASP A 61 2.32 -6.82 10.71
N VAL A 62 1.64 -7.53 9.81
CA VAL A 62 1.43 -8.98 9.92
C VAL A 62 1.62 -9.64 8.56
N GLU A 63 2.44 -10.69 8.50
CA GLU A 63 2.62 -11.50 7.30
C GLU A 63 1.29 -12.06 6.79
N VAL A 64 1.11 -12.06 5.47
CA VAL A 64 -0.09 -12.60 4.83
C VAL A 64 -0.04 -14.14 4.85
N ASN A 65 -0.91 -14.73 5.66
CA ASN A 65 -1.10 -16.17 5.69
C ASN A 65 -1.92 -16.69 4.49
N ASP A 66 -1.93 -18.01 4.31
CA ASP A 66 -2.59 -18.66 3.17
C ASP A 66 -4.11 -18.41 3.12
N ILE A 67 -4.76 -18.28 4.28
CA ILE A 67 -6.19 -18.00 4.37
C ILE A 67 -6.48 -16.62 3.81
N LEU A 68 -5.73 -15.60 4.26
CA LEU A 68 -5.89 -14.22 3.79
C LEU A 68 -5.53 -14.10 2.31
N ALA A 69 -4.44 -14.73 1.86
CA ALA A 69 -4.05 -14.76 0.46
C ALA A 69 -5.14 -15.37 -0.43
N SER A 70 -5.77 -16.47 0.02
CA SER A 70 -6.86 -17.11 -0.71
C SER A 70 -8.09 -16.21 -0.84
N GLU A 71 -8.48 -15.53 0.23
CA GLU A 71 -9.62 -14.61 0.22
C GLU A 71 -9.38 -13.38 -0.67
N LEU A 72 -8.17 -12.82 -0.63
CA LEU A 72 -7.80 -11.70 -1.50
C LEU A 72 -7.78 -12.12 -2.98
N ALA A 73 -7.23 -13.28 -3.30
CA ALA A 73 -7.22 -13.80 -4.66
C ALA A 73 -8.63 -14.07 -5.20
N ARG A 74 -9.52 -14.64 -4.39
CA ARG A 74 -10.94 -14.82 -4.75
C ARG A 74 -11.62 -13.49 -5.07
N LYS A 75 -11.40 -12.46 -4.24
CA LYS A 75 -11.97 -11.12 -4.48
C LYS A 75 -11.50 -10.52 -5.81
N GLU A 76 -10.22 -10.64 -6.16
CA GLU A 76 -9.71 -10.14 -7.43
C GLU A 76 -10.29 -10.91 -8.63
N VAL A 77 -10.41 -12.24 -8.53
CA VAL A 77 -11.08 -13.05 -9.57
C VAL A 77 -12.53 -12.59 -9.77
N GLU A 78 -13.28 -12.38 -8.69
CA GLU A 78 -14.67 -11.91 -8.78
C GLU A 78 -14.78 -10.52 -9.42
N LYS A 79 -13.88 -9.60 -9.05
CA LYS A 79 -13.81 -8.25 -9.61
C LYS A 79 -13.50 -8.29 -11.11
N ASP A 80 -12.58 -9.15 -11.53
CA ASP A 80 -12.16 -9.26 -12.92
C ASP A 80 -13.13 -10.01 -13.84
N LYS A 81 -14.17 -10.67 -13.29
CA LYS A 81 -15.30 -11.19 -14.11
C LYS A 81 -15.99 -10.08 -14.90
N LEU A 82 -15.98 -8.86 -14.36
CA LEU A 82 -16.58 -7.68 -14.99
C LEU A 82 -15.69 -7.05 -16.08
N ARG A 83 -14.44 -7.49 -16.20
CA ARG A 83 -13.48 -6.93 -17.16
C ARG A 83 -13.73 -7.49 -18.56
N ASP A 84 -13.93 -6.62 -19.53
CA ASP A 84 -14.02 -6.98 -20.95
C ASP A 84 -12.60 -7.22 -21.51
N SER A 85 -12.03 -8.38 -21.17
CA SER A 85 -10.72 -8.80 -21.64
C SER A 85 -10.73 -10.29 -21.99
N PRO A 86 -10.17 -10.67 -23.16
CA PRO A 86 -10.04 -12.08 -23.55
C PRO A 86 -9.02 -12.82 -22.68
N THR A 87 -8.10 -12.10 -22.05
CA THR A 87 -7.12 -12.65 -21.10
C THR A 87 -7.47 -12.19 -19.69
N ARG A 88 -7.74 -13.16 -18.81
CA ARG A 88 -8.02 -12.94 -17.39
C ARG A 88 -7.05 -13.79 -16.57
N PRO A 89 -6.32 -13.18 -15.61
CA PRO A 89 -5.54 -13.94 -14.66
C PRO A 89 -6.46 -14.94 -13.93
N LYS A 90 -5.92 -16.11 -13.67
CA LYS A 90 -6.63 -17.14 -12.90
C LYS A 90 -6.43 -16.89 -11.42
N TYR A 91 -7.17 -17.64 -10.60
CA TYR A 91 -7.02 -17.60 -9.15
C TYR A 91 -5.57 -17.78 -8.72
N GLU A 92 -4.83 -18.69 -9.36
CA GLU A 92 -3.44 -19.00 -9.04
C GLU A 92 -2.52 -17.80 -9.28
N ASP A 93 -2.78 -17.01 -10.32
CA ASP A 93 -2.00 -15.80 -10.64
C ASP A 93 -2.17 -14.74 -9.55
N TYR A 94 -3.42 -14.52 -9.08
CA TYR A 94 -3.67 -13.60 -7.97
C TYR A 94 -3.15 -14.12 -6.64
N TYR A 95 -3.34 -15.42 -6.35
CA TYR A 95 -2.88 -16.03 -5.12
C TYR A 95 -1.36 -15.89 -4.97
N LYS A 96 -0.63 -16.08 -6.08
CA LYS A 96 0.81 -15.89 -6.14
C LYS A 96 1.23 -14.46 -5.74
N ASN A 97 0.53 -13.42 -6.19
CA ASN A 97 0.82 -12.04 -5.80
C ASN A 97 0.74 -11.80 -4.28
N TYR A 98 -0.11 -12.57 -3.58
CA TYR A 98 -0.28 -12.49 -2.12
C TYR A 98 0.58 -13.50 -1.35
N LYS A 99 1.53 -14.17 -2.00
CA LYS A 99 2.48 -15.11 -1.38
C LYS A 99 3.95 -14.81 -1.72
N GLU A 100 4.21 -14.09 -2.82
CA GLU A 100 5.57 -13.77 -3.24
C GLU A 100 6.16 -12.56 -2.50
N TYR A 101 7.49 -12.57 -2.40
CA TYR A 101 8.30 -11.48 -1.84
C TYR A 101 7.92 -11.11 -0.41
N ASN A 102 7.56 -12.08 0.43
CA ASN A 102 7.20 -11.87 1.83
C ASN A 102 6.12 -10.77 1.99
N PRO A 103 4.86 -11.06 1.65
CA PRO A 103 3.79 -10.07 1.69
C PRO A 103 3.30 -9.81 3.12
N HIS A 104 3.09 -8.55 3.45
CA HIS A 104 2.62 -8.07 4.75
C HIS A 104 1.33 -7.27 4.61
N ASN A 105 0.36 -7.55 5.47
CA ASN A 105 -0.81 -6.71 5.69
C ASN A 105 -0.49 -5.65 6.73
N LEU A 106 -0.42 -4.40 6.29
CA LEU A 106 -0.25 -3.25 7.15
C LEU A 106 -1.60 -2.66 7.52
N ILE A 107 -1.78 -2.41 8.82
CA ILE A 107 -2.89 -1.59 9.34
C ILE A 107 -2.34 -0.21 9.65
N VAL A 108 -2.81 0.79 8.92
CA VAL A 108 -2.25 2.15 8.95
C VAL A 108 -3.34 3.14 9.35
N LYS A 109 -3.06 3.95 10.36
CA LYS A 109 -3.91 5.06 10.78
C LYS A 109 -3.50 6.34 10.06
N PHE A 110 -4.48 7.01 9.50
CA PHE A 110 -4.34 8.31 8.86
C PHE A 110 -5.09 9.36 9.67
N THR A 111 -4.42 10.47 9.97
CA THR A 111 -5.07 11.67 10.51
C THR A 111 -4.88 12.81 9.52
N TYR A 112 -5.96 13.19 8.86
CA TYR A 112 -5.99 14.34 7.95
C TYR A 112 -6.53 15.56 8.68
N PHE A 113 -5.90 16.71 8.46
CA PHE A 113 -6.32 17.97 9.05
C PHE A 113 -6.89 18.91 8.00
N ASP A 114 -7.90 19.69 8.38
CA ASP A 114 -8.30 20.85 7.59
C ASP A 114 -7.48 22.10 7.93
N LYS A 115 -7.68 23.18 7.19
CA LYS A 115 -7.02 24.48 7.44
C LYS A 115 -7.38 25.13 8.78
N LYS A 116 -8.46 24.69 9.43
CA LYS A 116 -8.92 25.16 10.75
C LYS A 116 -8.45 24.26 11.90
N GLY A 117 -7.72 23.19 11.60
CA GLY A 117 -7.19 22.24 12.58
C GLY A 117 -8.14 21.11 12.97
N LYS A 118 -9.30 20.98 12.30
CA LYS A 118 -10.20 19.84 12.49
C LYS A 118 -9.59 18.58 11.91
N ALA A 119 -9.87 17.43 12.50
CA ALA A 119 -9.28 16.15 12.15
C ALA A 119 -10.30 15.12 11.65
N ASN A 120 -9.94 14.44 10.55
CA ASN A 120 -10.58 13.20 10.12
C ASN A 120 -9.59 12.06 10.33
N VAL A 121 -10.03 11.00 11.03
CA VAL A 121 -9.20 9.84 11.37
C VAL A 121 -9.72 8.61 10.66
N PHE A 122 -8.83 7.90 9.97
CA PHE A 122 -9.12 6.67 9.25
C PHE A 122 -8.14 5.57 9.61
N ILE A 123 -8.57 4.32 9.49
CA ILE A 123 -7.70 3.15 9.57
C ILE A 123 -7.85 2.39 8.25
N ALA A 124 -6.75 2.17 7.55
CA ALA A 124 -6.72 1.44 6.29
C ALA A 124 -5.97 0.11 6.44
N SER A 125 -6.35 -0.86 5.62
CA SER A 125 -5.64 -2.13 5.43
C SER A 125 -5.07 -2.17 4.02
N THR A 126 -3.79 -2.48 3.92
CA THR A 126 -3.03 -2.51 2.67
C THR A 126 -2.03 -3.64 2.69
N ILE A 127 -1.83 -4.29 1.55
CA ILE A 127 -0.80 -5.29 1.37
C ILE A 127 0.40 -4.64 0.69
N VAL A 128 1.57 -4.89 1.26
CA VAL A 128 2.87 -4.58 0.67
C VAL A 128 3.69 -5.87 0.62
N ASN A 129 4.81 -5.85 -0.08
CA ASN A 129 5.81 -6.92 -0.01
C ASN A 129 7.22 -6.31 -0.06
N ASP A 130 8.25 -7.14 -0.03
CA ASP A 130 9.65 -6.72 0.02
C ASP A 130 10.09 -5.82 -1.16
N ILE A 131 9.33 -5.76 -2.25
CA ILE A 131 9.71 -5.01 -3.46
C ILE A 131 8.67 -3.97 -3.91
N GLU A 132 7.46 -4.00 -3.34
CA GLU A 132 6.33 -3.20 -3.82
C GLU A 132 5.41 -2.73 -2.66
N CYS A 133 5.16 -1.42 -2.59
CA CYS A 133 4.20 -0.84 -1.65
C CYS A 133 2.73 -0.88 -2.15
N SER A 134 2.51 -1.40 -3.36
CA SER A 134 1.26 -1.30 -4.13
C SER A 134 0.60 -2.63 -4.46
N VAL A 135 0.91 -3.69 -3.71
CA VAL A 135 0.32 -5.03 -3.92
C VAL A 135 -1.21 -4.97 -3.84
N SER A 136 -1.78 -4.35 -2.80
CA SER A 136 -3.23 -4.12 -2.72
C SER A 136 -3.62 -3.07 -1.69
N PHE A 137 -4.63 -2.26 -2.00
CA PHE A 137 -5.32 -1.44 -1.00
C PHE A 137 -6.70 -2.05 -0.72
N SER A 138 -6.87 -2.69 0.43
CA SER A 138 -8.07 -3.49 0.75
C SER A 138 -9.27 -2.65 1.18
N GLY A 139 -9.05 -1.46 1.74
CA GLY A 139 -10.12 -0.58 2.19
C GLY A 139 -9.75 0.23 3.41
N TYR A 140 -10.73 0.94 3.97
CA TYR A 140 -10.56 1.74 5.18
C TYR A 140 -11.83 1.78 6.03
N LEU A 141 -11.65 2.18 7.28
CA LEU A 141 -12.67 2.48 8.26
C LEU A 141 -12.54 3.95 8.68
N THR A 142 -13.67 4.64 8.80
CA THR A 142 -13.71 5.98 9.41
C THR A 142 -13.80 5.84 10.92
N VAL A 143 -12.79 6.34 11.63
CA VAL A 143 -12.76 6.37 13.10
C VAL A 143 -13.45 7.63 13.62
N SER A 144 -13.14 8.78 13.04
CA SER A 144 -13.79 10.06 13.35
C SER A 144 -13.78 11.00 12.15
N ARG A 145 -14.77 11.89 12.08
CA ARG A 145 -14.90 12.89 11.03
C ARG A 145 -15.41 14.21 11.59
N GLU A 146 -14.65 15.28 11.38
CA GLU A 146 -14.98 16.64 11.84
C GLU A 146 -15.25 17.62 10.67
N PHE A 147 -14.91 17.23 9.43
CA PHE A 147 -15.11 18.01 8.20
C PHE A 147 -15.38 17.16 6.95
#